data_AF-A0AAJ1VJ33-F1
#
_entry.id   AF-A0AAJ1VJ33-F1
#
_cell.length_a   1.000
_cell.length_b   1.000
_cell.length_c   1.000
_cell.angle_alpha   90.00
_cell.angle_beta   90.00
_cell.angle_gamma   90.00
#
_symmetry.space_group_name_H-M   'P 1'
#
loop_
_entity.id
_entity.type
_entity.pdbx_description
1 polymer ?
#
loop_
_entity_poly.entity_id
_entity_poly.type
_entity_poly.pdbx_seq_one_letter_code
_entity_poly.pdbx_strand_id
1 'polypeptide(L)'
;MKSIFSLLLLLCFFVASGQKEDSVAISKIFKIEDSLLNKIISDTDSTSINSKSIIHIQKEILLKYNQFIAAYPNSEYLFTAFLGKASKEQSLKQFNRAKISYLELLNYFKQNKNLKDPFVRIPYSEDNQFLYELYKKLAYLEMIQKNYREAIQYLNLAQNNPVRISCGNGLFSEIAYIAYLYSECYSNLHEYEKIYDVLIPIAAIPMVHENSPTVTMLYETLSKKYTKKELKKLFKESFKTLYSKQGVINTIENTIYYVKFMDRDVILYDLNFKNLSKRDTKKRLNKILHFSKFYTLLSK
;
A
#
# COMPACT_ATOMS: atom_id res chain seq x y z
N MET A 1 -3.96 -49.10 -41.38
CA MET A 1 -3.87 -47.63 -41.47
C MET A 1 -5.11 -46.87 -40.96
N LYS A 2 -6.33 -47.46 -40.90
CA LYS A 2 -7.52 -46.77 -40.38
C LYS A 2 -7.59 -46.61 -38.84
N SER A 3 -6.78 -47.32 -38.05
CA SER A 3 -6.79 -47.22 -36.57
C SER A 3 -5.83 -46.18 -35.97
N ILE A 4 -4.82 -45.73 -36.73
CA ILE A 4 -3.87 -44.70 -36.26
C ILE A 4 -4.51 -43.31 -36.40
N PHE A 5 -5.29 -43.09 -37.46
CA PHE A 5 -6.03 -41.84 -37.66
C PHE A 5 -7.12 -41.62 -36.60
N SER A 6 -7.75 -42.68 -36.10
CA SER A 6 -8.75 -42.60 -35.02
C SER A 6 -8.12 -42.32 -33.65
N LEU A 7 -6.89 -42.81 -33.40
CA LEU A 7 -6.14 -42.49 -32.18
C LEU A 7 -5.62 -41.05 -32.19
N LEU A 8 -5.17 -40.55 -33.34
CA LEU A 8 -4.78 -39.15 -33.52
C LEU A 8 -5.97 -38.20 -33.43
N LEU A 9 -7.14 -38.58 -33.97
CA LEU A 9 -8.38 -37.80 -33.80
C LEU A 9 -8.85 -37.79 -32.34
N LEU A 10 -8.73 -38.89 -31.59
CA LEU A 10 -9.02 -38.90 -30.14
C LEU A 10 -8.05 -38.02 -29.35
N LEU A 11 -6.75 -38.02 -29.69
CA LEU A 11 -5.75 -37.14 -29.07
C LEU A 11 -5.97 -35.67 -29.44
N CYS A 12 -6.45 -35.37 -30.65
CA CYS A 12 -6.83 -34.01 -31.06
C CYS A 12 -8.15 -33.55 -30.44
N PHE A 13 -9.08 -34.45 -30.12
CA PHE A 13 -10.35 -34.12 -29.44
C PHE A 13 -10.16 -33.74 -27.97
N PHE A 14 -9.10 -34.18 -27.29
CA PHE A 14 -8.75 -33.66 -25.95
C PHE A 14 -8.22 -32.23 -25.98
N VAL A 15 -7.80 -31.73 -27.15
CA VAL A 15 -7.29 -30.35 -27.33
C VAL A 15 -8.40 -29.38 -27.75
N ALA A 16 -9.59 -29.88 -28.10
CA ALA A 16 -10.73 -29.08 -28.52
C ALA A 16 -11.87 -29.17 -27.48
N SER A 17 -12.08 -28.07 -26.74
CA SER A 17 -13.25 -27.76 -25.89
C SER A 17 -13.39 -28.45 -24.51
N GLY A 18 -12.33 -28.37 -23.69
CA GLY A 18 -12.44 -28.53 -22.22
C GLY A 18 -11.78 -27.35 -21.52
N GLN A 19 -12.45 -26.74 -20.53
CA GLN A 19 -11.76 -25.80 -19.63
C GLN A 19 -10.61 -26.55 -18.95
N LYS A 20 -9.39 -25.98 -18.95
CA LYS A 20 -8.26 -26.60 -18.26
C LYS A 20 -8.64 -26.85 -16.80
N GLU A 21 -8.30 -28.02 -16.26
CA GLU A 21 -8.71 -28.44 -14.91
C GLU A 21 -8.24 -27.46 -13.83
N ASP A 22 -7.07 -26.85 -14.02
CA ASP A 22 -6.52 -25.81 -13.16
C ASP A 22 -7.39 -24.54 -13.18
N SER A 23 -7.85 -24.09 -14.35
CA SER A 23 -8.78 -22.95 -14.48
C SER A 23 -10.11 -23.21 -13.73
N VAL A 24 -10.64 -24.43 -13.81
CA VAL A 24 -11.84 -24.83 -13.05
C VAL A 24 -11.55 -24.84 -11.55
N ALA A 25 -10.39 -25.36 -11.14
CA ALA A 25 -10.01 -25.45 -9.74
C ALA A 25 -9.83 -24.05 -9.11
N ILE A 26 -9.13 -23.13 -9.76
CA ILE A 26 -8.94 -21.76 -9.24
C ILE A 26 -10.27 -21.00 -9.20
N SER A 27 -11.15 -21.16 -10.20
CA SER A 27 -12.49 -20.56 -10.20
C SER A 27 -13.35 -21.01 -9.03
N LYS A 28 -13.23 -22.28 -8.60
CA LYS A 28 -13.93 -22.77 -7.40
C LYS A 28 -13.46 -22.06 -6.14
N ILE A 29 -12.18 -21.72 -6.04
CA ILE A 29 -11.65 -20.98 -4.88
C ILE A 29 -12.26 -19.59 -4.83
N PHE A 30 -12.29 -18.88 -5.96
CA PHE A 30 -12.88 -17.53 -6.04
C PHE A 30 -14.36 -17.50 -5.69
N LYS A 31 -15.14 -18.52 -6.09
CA LYS A 31 -16.56 -18.62 -5.69
C LYS A 31 -16.74 -18.70 -4.17
N ILE A 32 -15.83 -19.38 -3.46
CA ILE A 32 -15.85 -19.44 -2.00
C ILE A 32 -15.46 -18.09 -1.40
N GLU A 33 -14.48 -17.39 -2.00
CA GLU A 33 -14.09 -16.04 -1.58
C GLU A 33 -15.20 -15.01 -1.75
N ASP A 34 -15.92 -15.04 -2.87
CA ASP A 34 -17.07 -14.16 -3.12
C ASP A 34 -18.19 -14.43 -2.12
N SER A 35 -18.47 -15.70 -1.82
CA SER A 35 -19.45 -16.08 -0.80
C SER A 35 -19.04 -15.59 0.59
N LEU A 36 -17.75 -15.68 0.94
CA LEU A 36 -17.22 -15.14 2.19
C LEU A 36 -17.38 -13.61 2.26
N LEU A 37 -17.07 -12.90 1.17
CA LEU A 37 -17.20 -11.45 1.12
C LEU A 37 -18.66 -11.02 1.32
N ASN A 38 -19.60 -11.65 0.62
CA ASN A 38 -21.02 -11.38 0.77
C ASN A 38 -21.50 -11.62 2.20
N LYS A 39 -21.01 -12.69 2.84
CA LYS A 39 -21.30 -12.97 4.25
C LYS A 39 -20.74 -11.90 5.19
N ILE A 40 -19.51 -11.44 4.96
CA ILE A 40 -18.91 -10.37 5.78
C ILE A 40 -19.73 -9.09 5.65
N ILE A 41 -20.15 -8.74 4.43
CA ILE A 41 -20.98 -7.55 4.19
C ILE A 41 -22.31 -7.68 4.92
N SER A 42 -23.04 -8.80 4.75
CA SER A 42 -24.33 -9.02 5.42
C SER A 42 -24.21 -9.04 6.95
N ASP A 43 -23.14 -9.64 7.48
CA ASP A 43 -22.93 -9.72 8.92
C ASP A 43 -22.52 -8.37 9.52
N THR A 44 -21.92 -7.47 8.74
CA THR A 44 -21.55 -6.10 9.19
C THR A 44 -22.76 -5.18 9.27
N ASP A 45 -23.77 -5.40 8.43
CA ASP A 45 -25.07 -4.73 8.51
C ASP A 45 -25.95 -5.27 9.66
N SER A 46 -25.61 -6.45 10.17
CA SER A 46 -26.19 -7.03 11.39
C SER A 46 -25.34 -6.66 12.61
N THR A 47 -25.94 -6.47 13.79
CA THR A 47 -25.22 -6.02 15.01
C THR A 47 -24.24 -7.05 15.59
N SER A 48 -23.98 -8.20 14.93
CA SER A 48 -23.01 -9.19 15.41
C SER A 48 -22.32 -9.98 14.28
N ILE A 49 -21.02 -9.77 14.12
CA ILE A 49 -20.17 -10.57 13.22
C ILE A 49 -19.89 -11.94 13.85
N ASN A 50 -20.28 -13.03 13.19
CA ASN A 50 -19.94 -14.39 13.63
C ASN A 50 -18.49 -14.76 13.23
N SER A 51 -17.53 -14.24 13.99
CA SER A 51 -16.08 -14.38 13.76
C SER A 51 -15.60 -15.82 13.64
N LYS A 52 -16.20 -16.78 14.36
CA LYS A 52 -15.84 -18.21 14.27
C LYS A 52 -16.12 -18.80 12.88
N SER A 53 -17.26 -18.44 12.29
CA SER A 53 -17.64 -18.94 10.97
C SER A 53 -16.78 -18.35 9.85
N ILE A 54 -16.40 -17.08 9.95
CA ILE A 54 -15.48 -16.40 9.02
C ILE A 54 -14.10 -17.07 9.05
N ILE A 55 -13.56 -17.33 10.25
CA ILE A 55 -12.27 -18.00 10.42
C ILE A 55 -12.29 -19.40 9.80
N HIS A 56 -13.40 -20.14 9.96
CA HIS A 56 -13.54 -21.47 9.36
C HIS A 56 -13.47 -21.42 7.82
N ILE A 57 -14.23 -20.53 7.19
CA ILE A 57 -14.23 -20.37 5.72
C ILE A 57 -12.84 -19.91 5.23
N GLN A 58 -12.18 -19.00 5.94
CA GLN A 58 -10.81 -18.58 5.60
C GLN A 58 -9.81 -19.75 5.63
N LYS A 59 -9.94 -20.68 6.59
CA LYS A 59 -9.12 -21.90 6.64
C LYS A 59 -9.40 -22.84 5.47
N GLU A 60 -10.67 -22.97 5.07
CA GLU A 60 -11.05 -23.76 3.90
C GLU A 60 -10.42 -23.19 2.62
N ILE A 61 -10.54 -21.89 2.40
CA ILE A 61 -9.93 -21.21 1.25
C ILE A 61 -8.41 -21.43 1.23
N LEU A 62 -7.73 -21.27 2.37
CA LEU A 62 -6.29 -21.52 2.49
C LEU A 62 -5.93 -22.98 2.13
N LEU A 63 -6.70 -23.95 2.61
CA LEU A 63 -6.51 -25.36 2.26
C LEU A 63 -6.62 -25.58 0.74
N LYS A 64 -7.62 -24.95 0.10
CA LYS A 64 -7.81 -25.04 -1.35
C LYS A 64 -6.65 -24.44 -2.14
N TYR A 65 -6.11 -23.30 -1.71
CA TYR A 65 -4.91 -22.73 -2.33
C TYR A 65 -3.70 -23.65 -2.21
N ASN A 66 -3.47 -24.25 -1.04
CA ASN A 66 -2.40 -25.24 -0.86
C ASN A 66 -2.57 -26.47 -1.76
N GLN A 67 -3.80 -26.99 -1.87
CA GLN A 67 -4.11 -28.11 -2.76
C GLN A 67 -3.88 -27.74 -4.23
N PHE A 68 -4.27 -26.52 -4.63
CA PHE A 68 -4.07 -26.03 -6.00
C PHE A 68 -2.57 -25.98 -6.36
N ILE A 69 -1.75 -25.35 -5.51
CA ILE A 69 -0.31 -25.21 -5.76
C ILE A 69 0.37 -26.58 -5.88
N ALA A 70 -0.02 -27.56 -5.03
CA ALA A 70 0.54 -28.90 -5.07
C ALA A 70 0.08 -29.71 -6.29
N ALA A 71 -1.19 -29.59 -6.69
CA ALA A 71 -1.76 -30.34 -7.80
C ALA A 71 -1.36 -29.79 -9.18
N TYR A 72 -1.14 -28.48 -9.29
CA TYR A 72 -0.87 -27.80 -10.56
C TYR A 72 0.41 -26.95 -10.53
N PRO A 73 1.60 -27.56 -10.31
CA PRO A 73 2.87 -26.84 -10.12
C PRO A 73 3.42 -26.14 -11.37
N ASN A 74 2.76 -26.27 -12.53
CA ASN A 74 3.09 -25.57 -13.76
C ASN A 74 1.92 -24.70 -14.27
N SER A 75 0.92 -24.42 -13.43
CA SER A 75 -0.24 -23.63 -13.82
C SER A 75 0.12 -22.16 -14.03
N GLU A 76 -0.50 -21.54 -15.04
CA GLU A 76 -0.45 -20.09 -15.26
C GLU A 76 -1.11 -19.28 -14.12
N TYR A 77 -1.92 -19.93 -13.28
CA TYR A 77 -2.60 -19.33 -12.13
C TYR A 77 -1.79 -19.40 -10.82
N LEU A 78 -0.55 -19.92 -10.85
CA LEU A 78 0.26 -20.08 -9.64
C LEU A 78 0.52 -18.77 -8.89
N PHE A 79 0.74 -17.68 -9.62
CA PHE A 79 0.94 -16.36 -9.01
C PHE A 79 -0.28 -15.96 -8.16
N THR A 80 -1.47 -16.04 -8.76
CA THR A 80 -2.74 -15.81 -8.09
C THR A 80 -2.91 -16.72 -6.87
N ALA A 81 -2.59 -18.01 -7.01
CA ALA A 81 -2.71 -18.97 -5.90
C ALA A 81 -1.74 -18.66 -4.75
N PHE A 82 -0.48 -18.30 -5.04
CA PHE A 82 0.50 -17.88 -4.03
C PHE A 82 0.05 -16.60 -3.32
N LEU A 83 -0.45 -15.61 -4.05
CA LEU A 83 -0.98 -14.37 -3.48
C LEU A 83 -2.18 -14.66 -2.56
N GLY A 84 -3.12 -15.49 -3.03
CA GLY A 84 -4.28 -15.92 -2.26
C GLY A 84 -3.87 -16.63 -0.96
N LYS A 85 -2.97 -17.61 -1.04
CA LYS A 85 -2.39 -18.31 0.12
C LYS A 85 -1.81 -17.33 1.14
N ALA A 86 -0.87 -16.47 0.71
CA ALA A 86 -0.20 -15.53 1.60
C ALA A 86 -1.18 -14.56 2.27
N SER A 87 -2.17 -14.07 1.51
CA SER A 87 -3.21 -13.20 2.05
C SER A 87 -4.08 -13.91 3.10
N LYS A 88 -4.47 -15.18 2.89
CA LYS A 88 -5.27 -15.90 3.89
C LYS A 88 -4.48 -16.24 5.15
N GLU A 89 -3.21 -16.61 5.01
CA GLU A 89 -2.32 -16.79 6.16
C GLU A 89 -2.23 -15.50 6.99
N GLN A 90 -2.10 -14.34 6.33
CA GLN A 90 -2.11 -13.04 7.00
C GLN A 90 -3.45 -12.76 7.70
N SER A 91 -4.59 -12.95 7.03
CA SER A 91 -5.93 -12.73 7.61
C SER A 91 -6.19 -13.63 8.82
N LEU A 92 -5.66 -14.86 8.80
CA LEU A 92 -5.71 -15.81 9.90
C LEU A 92 -4.65 -15.54 11.00
N LYS A 93 -3.94 -14.41 10.92
CA LYS A 93 -2.87 -14.00 11.84
C LYS A 93 -1.71 -15.00 11.94
N GLN A 94 -1.49 -15.81 10.90
CA GLN A 94 -0.36 -16.72 10.80
C GLN A 94 0.86 -15.97 10.23
N PHE A 95 1.29 -14.91 10.91
CA PHE A 95 2.21 -13.91 10.36
C PHE A 95 3.55 -14.48 9.87
N ASN A 96 4.11 -15.46 10.57
CA ASN A 96 5.36 -16.12 10.14
C ASN A 96 5.17 -16.88 8.82
N ARG A 97 4.05 -17.59 8.67
CA ARG A 97 3.73 -18.32 7.42
C ARG A 97 3.44 -17.35 6.28
N ALA A 98 2.64 -16.32 6.55
CA ALA A 98 2.34 -15.28 5.59
C ALA A 98 3.62 -14.62 5.04
N LYS A 99 4.59 -14.32 5.91
CA LYS A 99 5.90 -13.79 5.51
C LYS A 99 6.63 -14.73 4.56
N ILE A 100 6.71 -16.01 4.90
CA ILE A 100 7.33 -17.04 4.05
C ILE A 100 6.63 -17.08 2.69
N SER A 101 5.30 -17.16 2.65
CA SER A 101 4.53 -17.22 1.41
C SER A 101 4.64 -15.95 0.56
N TYR A 102 4.72 -14.76 1.17
CA TYR A 102 4.97 -13.52 0.43
C TYR A 102 6.40 -13.46 -0.15
N LEU A 103 7.40 -14.01 0.55
CA LEU A 103 8.76 -14.13 0.03
C LEU A 103 8.85 -15.16 -1.11
N GLU A 104 8.14 -16.28 -1.01
CA GLU A 104 7.98 -17.26 -2.10
C GLU A 104 7.35 -16.59 -3.33
N LEU A 105 6.27 -15.83 -3.13
CA LEU A 105 5.60 -15.06 -4.18
C LEU A 105 6.54 -14.02 -4.81
N LEU A 106 7.31 -13.28 -4.00
CA LEU A 106 8.31 -12.32 -4.50
C LEU A 106 9.36 -13.01 -5.37
N ASN A 107 9.83 -14.18 -4.93
CA ASN A 107 10.81 -14.96 -5.69
C ASN A 107 10.20 -15.46 -7.01
N TYR A 108 8.98 -15.99 -6.97
CA TYR A 108 8.24 -16.41 -8.17
C TYR A 108 8.11 -15.27 -9.17
N PHE A 109 7.69 -14.09 -8.70
CA PHE A 109 7.58 -12.88 -9.54
C PHE A 109 8.91 -12.50 -10.20
N LYS A 110 10.02 -12.54 -9.45
CA LYS A 110 11.37 -12.23 -9.96
C LYS A 110 11.91 -13.24 -10.96
N GLN A 111 11.57 -14.52 -10.80
CA GLN A 111 11.99 -15.59 -11.70
C GLN A 111 11.17 -15.61 -13.00
N ASN A 112 9.90 -15.18 -12.94
CA ASN A 112 8.93 -15.30 -14.02
C ASN A 112 8.59 -13.95 -14.68
N LYS A 113 9.53 -13.00 -14.72
CA LYS A 113 9.31 -11.60 -15.17
C LYS A 113 8.52 -11.42 -16.47
N ASN A 114 8.69 -12.34 -17.43
CA ASN A 114 8.05 -12.25 -18.75
C ASN A 114 6.64 -12.88 -18.78
N LEU A 115 6.24 -13.60 -17.73
CA LEU A 115 4.91 -14.17 -17.64
C LEU A 115 3.88 -13.09 -17.33
N LYS A 116 2.64 -13.37 -17.74
CA LYS A 116 1.47 -12.57 -17.45
C LYS A 116 0.50 -13.44 -16.65
N ASP A 117 0.05 -12.93 -15.50
CA ASP A 117 -1.08 -13.55 -14.84
C ASP A 117 -2.34 -13.36 -15.72
N PRO A 118 -3.17 -14.40 -15.93
CA PRO A 118 -4.37 -14.30 -16.76
C PRO A 118 -5.36 -13.21 -16.34
N PHE A 119 -5.34 -12.80 -15.07
CA PHE A 119 -6.17 -11.73 -14.52
C PHE A 119 -5.50 -10.35 -14.59
N VAL A 120 -4.18 -10.28 -14.41
CA VAL A 120 -3.43 -9.00 -14.37
C VAL A 120 -3.08 -8.49 -15.78
N ARG A 121 -2.93 -9.39 -16.77
CA ARG A 121 -2.70 -9.12 -18.22
C ARG A 121 -1.50 -8.22 -18.59
N ILE A 122 -0.74 -7.72 -17.62
CA ILE A 122 0.56 -7.06 -17.81
C ILE A 122 1.70 -8.03 -17.44
N PRO A 123 2.89 -7.93 -18.07
CA PRO A 123 4.06 -8.69 -17.64
C PRO A 123 4.42 -8.37 -16.19
N TYR A 124 4.85 -9.37 -15.43
CA TYR A 124 5.32 -9.14 -14.07
C TYR A 124 6.46 -8.12 -13.99
N SER A 125 7.37 -8.07 -14.96
CA SER A 125 8.44 -7.06 -15.00
C SER A 125 7.96 -5.61 -14.98
N GLU A 126 6.71 -5.35 -15.35
CA GLU A 126 6.13 -4.01 -15.48
C GLU A 126 5.17 -3.66 -14.34
N ASP A 127 4.90 -4.61 -13.43
CA ASP A 127 3.93 -4.45 -12.35
C ASP A 127 4.57 -3.85 -11.08
N ASN A 128 4.98 -2.57 -11.18
CA ASN A 128 5.50 -1.83 -10.03
C ASN A 128 4.47 -1.70 -8.90
N GLN A 129 3.18 -1.69 -9.24
CA GLN A 129 2.08 -1.66 -8.26
C GLN A 129 2.11 -2.88 -7.36
N PHE A 130 2.26 -4.06 -7.95
CA PHE A 130 2.35 -5.28 -7.19
C PHE A 130 3.56 -5.28 -6.24
N LEU A 131 4.75 -4.90 -6.74
CA LEU A 131 5.95 -4.82 -5.90
C LEU A 131 5.79 -3.84 -4.75
N TYR A 132 5.24 -2.65 -5.02
CA TYR A 132 4.93 -1.64 -4.02
C TYR A 132 4.08 -2.21 -2.88
N GLU A 133 2.94 -2.83 -3.22
CA GLU A 133 2.01 -3.40 -2.24
C GLU A 133 2.58 -4.63 -1.53
N LEU A 134 3.33 -5.48 -2.22
CA LEU A 134 3.99 -6.64 -1.64
C LEU A 134 5.05 -6.24 -0.61
N TYR A 135 5.88 -5.24 -0.92
CA TYR A 135 6.86 -4.72 0.01
C TYR A 135 6.22 -4.03 1.21
N LYS A 136 5.11 -3.30 1.03
CA LYS A 136 4.31 -2.77 2.16
C LYS A 136 3.79 -3.88 3.07
N LYS A 137 3.27 -4.98 2.50
CA LYS A 137 2.81 -6.14 3.27
C LYS A 137 3.94 -6.80 4.06
N LEU A 138 5.11 -6.97 3.44
CA LEU A 138 6.31 -7.49 4.12
C LEU A 138 6.76 -6.57 5.26
N ALA A 139 6.80 -5.25 5.02
CA ALA A 139 7.12 -4.28 6.06
C ALA A 139 6.16 -4.38 7.26
N TYR A 140 4.85 -4.46 7.00
CA TYR A 140 3.83 -4.61 8.04
C TYR A 140 4.03 -5.88 8.87
N LEU A 141 4.36 -7.01 8.23
CA LEU A 141 4.64 -8.27 8.93
C LEU A 141 5.88 -8.16 9.83
N GLU A 142 6.94 -7.51 9.35
CA GLU A 142 8.14 -7.24 10.16
C GLU A 142 7.82 -6.32 11.35
N MET A 143 6.98 -5.30 11.16
CA MET A 143 6.52 -4.42 12.26
C MET A 143 5.76 -5.21 13.33
N ILE A 144 4.86 -6.12 12.96
CA ILE A 144 4.16 -7.00 13.92
C ILE A 144 5.16 -7.85 14.71
N GLN A 145 6.21 -8.34 14.04
CA GLN A 145 7.27 -9.15 14.64
C GLN A 145 8.32 -8.30 15.39
N LYS A 146 8.15 -6.98 15.44
CA LYS A 146 9.08 -6.01 16.05
C LYS A 146 10.46 -5.94 15.38
N ASN A 147 10.57 -6.38 14.13
CA ASN A 147 11.78 -6.29 13.29
C ASN A 147 11.79 -4.95 12.54
N TYR A 148 11.89 -3.83 13.28
CA TYR A 148 11.65 -2.50 12.73
C TYR A 148 12.70 -2.05 11.70
N ARG A 149 13.95 -2.56 11.77
CA ARG A 149 14.98 -2.23 10.78
C ARG A 149 14.68 -2.89 9.44
N GLU A 150 14.27 -4.14 9.47
CA GLU A 150 13.84 -4.91 8.30
C GLU A 150 12.56 -4.31 7.69
N ALA A 151 11.62 -3.88 8.54
CA ALA A 151 10.43 -3.15 8.07
C ALA A 151 10.81 -1.89 7.27
N ILE A 152 11.74 -1.08 7.78
CA ILE A 152 12.27 0.10 7.08
C ILE A 152 12.92 -0.28 5.74
N GLN A 153 13.66 -1.39 5.68
CA GLN A 153 14.25 -1.86 4.42
C GLN A 153 13.16 -2.19 3.38
N TYR A 154 12.08 -2.86 3.77
CA TYR A 154 10.97 -3.13 2.87
C TYR A 154 10.21 -1.86 2.47
N LEU A 155 10.02 -0.91 3.38
CA LEU A 155 9.44 0.39 3.02
C LEU A 155 10.30 1.13 1.97
N ASN A 156 11.63 1.09 2.11
CA ASN A 156 12.54 1.67 1.11
C ASN A 156 12.39 0.96 -0.25
N LEU A 157 12.30 -0.38 -0.25
CA LEU A 157 12.06 -1.15 -1.47
C LEU A 157 10.71 -0.83 -2.10
N ALA A 158 9.66 -0.61 -1.31
CA ALA A 158 8.37 -0.15 -1.80
C ALA A 158 8.51 1.22 -2.49
N GLN A 159 9.15 2.19 -1.85
CA GLN A 159 9.34 3.53 -2.43
C GLN A 159 10.15 3.53 -3.73
N ASN A 160 11.05 2.57 -3.92
CA ASN A 160 11.79 2.38 -5.18
C ASN A 160 10.92 1.80 -6.32
N ASN A 161 9.70 1.38 -6.04
CA ASN A 161 8.72 0.91 -7.03
C ASN A 161 7.48 1.84 -6.99
N PRO A 162 7.63 3.13 -7.33
CA PRO A 162 6.58 4.10 -7.10
C PRO A 162 5.35 3.80 -7.96
N VAL A 163 4.20 3.95 -7.31
CA VAL A 163 2.88 3.76 -7.93
C VAL A 163 2.33 5.09 -8.41
N ARG A 164 1.68 5.07 -9.58
CA ARG A 164 0.85 6.19 -10.02
C ARG A 164 -0.55 6.09 -9.42
N ILE A 165 -0.88 7.03 -8.55
CA ILE A 165 -2.20 7.16 -7.92
C ILE A 165 -2.99 8.25 -8.62
N SER A 166 -4.07 7.88 -9.31
CA SER A 166 -4.84 8.81 -10.15
C SER A 166 -5.68 9.83 -9.37
N CYS A 167 -6.06 9.50 -8.13
CA CYS A 167 -6.87 10.36 -7.27
C CYS A 167 -5.98 11.14 -6.29
N GLY A 168 -6.12 12.48 -6.25
CA GLY A 168 -5.35 13.32 -5.32
C GLY A 168 -5.54 12.94 -3.85
N ASN A 169 -6.78 12.61 -3.44
CA ASN A 169 -7.03 12.14 -2.07
C ASN A 169 -6.31 10.82 -1.79
N GLY A 170 -6.38 9.85 -2.72
CA GLY A 170 -5.66 8.58 -2.57
C GLY A 170 -4.15 8.77 -2.49
N LEU A 171 -3.59 9.69 -3.28
CA LEU A 171 -2.17 10.03 -3.23
C LEU A 171 -1.79 10.59 -1.86
N PHE A 172 -2.59 11.52 -1.33
CA PHE A 172 -2.33 12.12 -0.03
C PHE A 172 -2.49 11.13 1.12
N SER A 173 -3.47 10.24 1.04
CA SER A 173 -3.64 9.11 1.96
C SER A 173 -2.42 8.20 1.98
N GLU A 174 -1.95 7.79 0.81
CA GLU A 174 -0.80 6.90 0.71
C GLU A 174 0.48 7.55 1.23
N ILE A 175 0.74 8.82 0.87
CA ILE A 175 1.90 9.57 1.37
C ILE A 175 1.89 9.65 2.91
N ALA A 176 0.75 9.98 3.51
CA ALA A 176 0.64 10.04 4.96
C ALA A 176 0.72 8.66 5.63
N TYR A 177 0.21 7.63 4.99
CA TYR A 177 0.27 6.26 5.49
C TYR A 177 1.70 5.72 5.50
N ILE A 178 2.46 5.88 4.42
CA ILE A 178 3.87 5.51 4.37
C ILE A 178 4.68 6.26 5.42
N ALA A 179 4.46 7.57 5.54
CA ALA A 179 5.11 8.37 6.56
C ALA A 179 4.82 7.87 7.98
N TYR A 180 3.57 7.46 8.24
CA TYR A 180 3.16 6.83 9.49
C TYR A 180 3.91 5.51 9.75
N LEU A 181 4.02 4.62 8.76
CA LEU A 181 4.74 3.35 8.92
C LEU A 181 6.22 3.57 9.28
N TYR A 182 6.90 4.50 8.60
CA TYR A 182 8.27 4.88 8.95
C TYR A 182 8.36 5.46 10.37
N SER A 183 7.46 6.37 10.74
CA SER A 183 7.49 6.98 12.07
C SER A 183 7.23 5.98 13.19
N GLU A 184 6.35 4.99 12.98
CA GLU A 184 6.14 3.89 13.93
C GLU A 184 7.43 3.07 14.11
N CYS A 185 8.12 2.74 13.01
CA CYS A 185 9.41 2.05 13.09
C CYS A 185 10.46 2.86 13.85
N TYR A 186 10.65 4.13 13.48
CA TYR A 186 11.65 5.00 14.13
C TYR A 186 11.32 5.28 15.60
N SER A 187 10.04 5.39 15.96
CA SER A 187 9.60 5.55 17.36
C SER A 187 10.03 4.36 18.22
N ASN A 188 9.79 3.14 17.73
CA ASN A 188 10.19 1.91 18.43
C ASN A 188 11.72 1.68 18.44
N LEU A 189 12.45 2.30 17.51
CA LEU A 189 13.92 2.33 17.50
C LEU A 189 14.50 3.51 18.29
N HIS A 190 13.66 4.38 18.86
CA HIS A 190 14.04 5.62 19.54
C HIS A 190 14.84 6.61 18.67
N GLU A 191 14.67 6.56 17.35
CA GLU A 191 15.34 7.41 16.35
C GLU A 191 14.49 8.67 16.07
N TYR A 192 14.23 9.49 17.10
CA TYR A 192 13.24 10.59 17.03
C TYR A 192 13.51 11.67 15.98
N GLU A 193 14.77 11.97 15.65
CA GLU A 193 15.08 12.95 14.59
C GLU A 193 14.60 12.46 13.21
N LYS A 194 14.67 11.14 12.96
CA LYS A 194 14.17 10.56 11.71
C LYS A 194 12.64 10.59 11.62
N ILE A 195 11.95 10.60 12.76
CA ILE A 195 10.49 10.83 12.77
C ILE A 195 10.18 12.22 12.22
N TYR A 196 10.94 13.24 12.60
CA TYR A 196 10.76 14.59 12.06
C TYR A 196 11.10 14.65 10.58
N ASP A 197 12.14 13.95 10.13
CA ASP A 197 12.53 13.89 8.71
C ASP A 197 11.42 13.33 7.83
N VAL A 198 10.56 12.47 8.37
CA VAL A 198 9.45 11.85 7.65
C VAL A 198 8.13 12.60 7.82
N LEU A 199 7.83 13.07 9.03
CA LEU A 199 6.53 13.65 9.35
C LEU A 199 6.43 15.15 9.02
N ILE A 200 7.51 15.93 9.16
CA ILE A 200 7.48 17.36 8.83
C ILE A 200 7.18 17.62 7.35
N PRO A 201 7.76 16.88 6.38
CA PRO A 201 7.43 17.05 4.96
C PRO A 201 5.95 17.01 4.61
N ILE A 202 5.14 16.31 5.41
CA ILE A 202 3.70 16.15 5.18
C ILE A 202 2.84 16.98 6.14
N ALA A 203 3.43 17.87 6.94
CA ALA A 203 2.71 18.67 7.94
C ALA A 203 1.62 19.57 7.35
N ALA A 204 1.78 19.99 6.09
CA ALA A 204 0.82 20.81 5.35
C ALA A 204 0.00 19.99 4.33
N ILE A 205 -0.04 18.67 4.45
CA ILE A 205 -0.86 17.84 3.56
C ILE A 205 -2.34 18.25 3.69
N PRO A 206 -3.09 18.36 2.57
CA PRO A 206 -4.50 18.71 2.62
C PRO A 206 -5.29 17.80 3.56
N MET A 207 -6.31 18.34 4.23
CA MET A 207 -7.14 17.57 5.15
C MET A 207 -7.91 16.46 4.43
N VAL A 208 -7.43 15.23 4.61
CA VAL A 208 -8.13 13.97 4.33
C VAL A 208 -8.28 13.22 5.64
N HIS A 209 -9.44 12.58 5.87
CA HIS A 209 -9.74 11.88 7.13
C HIS A 209 -8.67 10.84 7.49
N GLU A 210 -8.13 10.14 6.48
CA GLU A 210 -7.15 9.06 6.63
C GLU A 210 -5.77 9.55 7.11
N ASN A 211 -5.42 10.82 6.89
CA ASN A 211 -4.12 11.40 7.30
C ASN A 211 -4.13 11.86 8.76
N SER A 212 -5.26 11.69 9.43
CA SER A 212 -5.50 12.11 10.80
C SER A 212 -4.47 11.56 11.80
N PRO A 213 -4.17 10.24 11.82
CA PRO A 213 -3.26 9.67 12.80
C PRO A 213 -1.83 10.19 12.63
N THR A 214 -1.35 10.27 11.38
CA THR A 214 0.00 10.72 11.05
C THR A 214 0.27 12.15 11.51
N VAL A 215 -0.67 13.07 11.24
CA VAL A 215 -0.53 14.49 11.64
C VAL A 215 -0.65 14.66 13.15
N THR A 216 -1.49 13.85 13.81
CA THR A 216 -1.57 13.82 15.28
C THR A 216 -0.24 13.34 15.88
N MET A 217 0.37 12.30 15.32
CA MET A 217 1.67 11.79 15.78
C MET A 217 2.77 12.85 15.66
N LEU A 218 2.79 13.63 14.57
CA LEU A 218 3.72 14.76 14.43
C LEU A 218 3.55 15.77 15.57
N TYR A 219 2.29 16.17 15.84
CA TYR A 219 1.97 17.11 16.91
C TYR A 219 2.40 16.58 18.28
N GLU A 220 2.08 15.33 18.60
CA GLU A 220 2.45 14.71 19.88
C GLU A 220 3.97 14.59 20.03
N THR A 221 4.68 14.22 18.96
CA THR A 221 6.15 14.07 18.98
C THR A 221 6.85 15.42 19.17
N LEU A 222 6.36 16.48 18.51
CA LEU A 222 6.91 17.83 18.68
C LEU A 222 6.52 18.45 20.04
N SER A 223 5.33 18.14 20.55
CA SER A 223 4.85 18.67 21.84
C SER A 223 5.64 18.16 23.05
N LYS A 224 6.45 17.12 22.88
CA LYS A 224 7.43 16.69 23.89
C LYS A 224 8.58 17.68 24.08
N LYS A 225 8.90 18.49 23.07
CA LYS A 225 10.03 19.44 23.07
C LYS A 225 9.60 20.90 23.05
N TYR A 226 8.42 21.20 22.51
CA TYR A 226 7.96 22.56 22.27
C TYR A 226 6.56 22.77 22.81
N THR A 227 6.29 23.96 23.32
CA THR A 227 4.92 24.34 23.69
C THR A 227 4.07 24.53 22.43
N LYS A 228 2.76 24.35 22.59
CA LYS A 228 1.77 24.61 21.54
C LYS A 228 1.90 26.02 20.94
N LYS A 229 2.15 27.02 21.78
CA LYS A 229 2.31 28.43 21.37
C LYS A 229 3.56 28.62 20.50
N GLU A 230 4.68 28.00 20.87
CA GLU A 230 5.91 28.03 20.09
C GLU A 230 5.74 27.33 18.74
N LEU A 231 5.19 26.11 18.74
CA LEU A 231 4.92 25.38 17.49
C LEU A 231 4.00 26.16 16.56
N LYS A 232 2.95 26.79 17.08
CA LYS A 232 2.05 27.66 16.30
C LYS A 232 2.79 28.85 15.69
N LYS A 233 3.71 29.46 16.43
CA LYS A 233 4.52 30.58 15.93
C LYS A 233 5.46 30.11 14.81
N LEU A 234 6.25 29.07 15.08
CA LEU A 234 7.21 28.50 14.13
C LEU A 234 6.52 28.02 12.84
N PHE A 235 5.38 27.35 12.96
CA PHE A 235 4.62 26.87 11.81
C PHE A 235 3.94 27.99 11.01
N LYS A 236 3.61 29.14 11.63
CA LYS A 236 3.18 30.33 10.88
C LYS A 236 4.33 30.99 10.14
N GLU A 237 5.50 31.04 10.78
CA GLU A 237 6.70 31.66 10.23
C GLU A 237 7.25 30.88 9.03
N SER A 238 7.10 29.55 9.01
CA SER A 238 7.51 28.72 7.88
C SER A 238 6.91 29.21 6.55
N PHE A 239 5.63 29.61 6.53
CA PHE A 239 4.94 30.08 5.32
C PHE A 239 5.49 31.40 4.75
N LYS A 240 6.47 32.05 5.40
CA LYS A 240 7.22 33.19 4.83
C LYS A 240 8.40 32.77 3.96
N THR A 241 8.76 31.49 3.96
CA THR A 241 9.99 30.95 3.35
C THR A 241 9.72 30.18 2.05
N LEU A 242 8.65 30.53 1.33
CA LEU A 242 8.24 29.82 0.11
C LEU A 242 9.38 29.76 -0.90
N TYR A 243 9.67 28.56 -1.41
CA TYR A 243 10.59 28.35 -2.51
C TYR A 243 10.16 27.14 -3.36
N SER A 244 10.84 26.88 -4.48
CA SER A 244 10.50 25.75 -5.36
C SER A 244 11.74 25.06 -5.92
N LYS A 245 11.60 23.77 -6.26
CA LYS A 245 12.59 22.96 -6.98
C LYS A 245 11.89 22.01 -7.95
N GLN A 246 12.57 21.58 -9.00
CA GLN A 246 12.08 20.46 -9.81
C GLN A 246 12.17 19.18 -8.98
N GLY A 247 11.19 18.30 -9.15
CA GLY A 247 11.19 16.99 -8.51
C GLY A 247 10.07 16.12 -9.03
N VAL A 248 9.97 14.91 -8.50
CA VAL A 248 8.95 13.94 -8.92
C VAL A 248 7.90 13.80 -7.82
N ILE A 249 6.63 13.98 -8.18
CA ILE A 249 5.47 13.61 -7.34
C ILE A 249 4.63 12.65 -8.16
N ASN A 250 4.27 11.51 -7.56
CA ASN A 250 3.36 10.56 -8.18
C ASN A 250 3.81 10.11 -9.58
N THR A 251 5.10 9.78 -9.71
CA THR A 251 5.81 9.42 -10.96
C THR A 251 5.87 10.50 -12.05
N ILE A 252 5.46 11.73 -11.75
CA ILE A 252 5.43 12.85 -12.69
C ILE A 252 6.41 13.94 -12.23
N GLU A 253 7.30 14.36 -13.15
CA GLU A 253 8.15 15.53 -12.95
C GLU A 253 7.32 16.81 -12.86
N ASN A 254 7.54 17.58 -11.80
CA ASN A 254 6.81 18.80 -11.51
C ASN A 254 7.74 19.83 -10.85
N THR A 255 7.35 21.11 -10.95
CA THR A 255 7.84 22.14 -10.04
C THR A 255 7.11 21.99 -8.71
N ILE A 256 7.84 21.62 -7.67
CA ILE A 256 7.29 21.39 -6.34
C ILE A 256 7.61 22.61 -5.47
N TYR A 257 6.62 23.04 -4.70
CA TYR A 257 6.73 24.20 -3.80
C TYR A 257 6.92 23.73 -2.36
N TYR A 258 7.71 24.48 -1.61
CA TYR A 258 8.13 24.12 -0.25
C TYR A 258 8.12 25.34 0.66
N VAL A 259 7.97 25.08 1.95
CA VAL A 259 8.27 26.03 3.04
C VAL A 259 9.20 25.36 4.04
N LYS A 260 10.01 26.13 4.78
CA LYS A 260 10.93 25.62 5.80
C LYS A 260 10.30 25.64 7.19
N PHE A 261 10.15 24.47 7.80
CA PHE A 261 9.70 24.34 9.19
C PHE A 261 10.79 23.66 10.02
N MET A 262 11.32 24.39 11.01
CA MET A 262 12.38 23.97 11.95
C MET A 262 13.75 23.64 11.36
N ASP A 263 13.85 23.46 10.03
CA ASP A 263 15.05 23.21 9.21
C ASP A 263 14.69 22.36 7.98
N ARG A 264 13.62 21.58 8.11
CA ARG A 264 13.11 20.65 7.10
C ARG A 264 12.15 21.30 6.11
N ASP A 265 12.08 20.67 4.95
CA ASP A 265 11.15 21.03 3.89
C ASP A 265 9.77 20.50 4.23
N VAL A 266 8.77 21.37 4.24
CA VAL A 266 7.34 21.00 4.18
C VAL A 266 6.90 21.10 2.74
N ILE A 267 6.37 20.02 2.19
CA ILE A 267 5.91 19.96 0.81
C ILE A 267 4.53 20.61 0.72
N LEU A 268 4.41 21.59 -0.19
CA LEU A 268 3.13 22.17 -0.57
C LEU A 268 2.62 21.44 -1.81
N TYR A 269 1.72 20.47 -1.61
CA TYR A 269 1.10 19.67 -2.68
C TYR A 269 0.12 20.47 -3.58
N ASP A 270 0.13 21.79 -3.48
CA ASP A 270 -0.66 22.69 -4.30
C ASP A 270 0.14 23.10 -5.53
N LEU A 271 -0.23 22.56 -6.68
CA LEU A 271 0.54 22.65 -7.91
C LEU A 271 0.53 24.05 -8.56
N ASN A 272 -0.27 25.00 -8.05
CA ASN A 272 -0.57 26.23 -8.79
C ASN A 272 -0.13 27.51 -8.07
N PHE A 273 1.16 27.58 -7.72
CA PHE A 273 1.84 28.83 -7.36
C PHE A 273 2.43 29.58 -8.56
N LYS A 274 2.47 28.95 -9.73
CA LYS A 274 3.07 29.51 -10.94
C LYS A 274 2.32 30.77 -11.36
N ASN A 275 3.06 31.84 -11.67
CA ASN A 275 2.55 33.13 -12.13
C ASN A 275 1.59 33.86 -11.17
N LEU A 276 1.54 33.49 -9.89
CA LEU A 276 0.74 34.23 -8.92
C LEU A 276 1.40 35.56 -8.54
N SER A 277 0.58 36.60 -8.37
CA SER A 277 1.03 37.86 -7.78
C SER A 277 1.47 37.64 -6.32
N LYS A 278 2.30 38.54 -5.77
CA LYS A 278 2.68 38.50 -4.34
C LYS A 278 1.46 38.43 -3.40
N ARG A 279 0.39 39.15 -3.74
CA ARG A 279 -0.87 39.17 -2.98
C ARG A 279 -1.57 37.81 -3.04
N ASP A 280 -1.68 37.23 -4.22
CA ASP A 280 -2.37 35.94 -4.42
C ASP A 280 -1.58 34.78 -3.82
N THR A 281 -0.24 34.81 -3.93
CA THR A 281 0.65 33.88 -3.25
C THR A 281 0.43 33.91 -1.74
N LYS A 282 0.39 35.10 -1.12
CA LYS A 282 0.11 35.23 0.32
C LYS A 282 -1.27 34.71 0.69
N LYS A 283 -2.30 35.00 -0.12
CA LYS A 283 -3.66 34.49 0.09
C LYS A 283 -3.69 32.95 0.01
N ARG A 284 -2.97 32.37 -0.94
CA ARG A 284 -2.88 30.92 -1.14
C ARG A 284 -2.15 30.23 0.00
N LEU A 285 -0.99 30.75 0.41
CA LEU A 285 -0.24 30.25 1.57
C LEU A 285 -1.08 30.29 2.85
N ASN A 286 -1.80 31.39 3.10
CA ASN A 286 -2.71 31.48 4.23
C ASN A 286 -3.83 30.44 4.18
N LYS A 287 -4.37 30.16 2.98
CA LYS A 287 -5.36 29.09 2.80
C LYS A 287 -4.75 27.74 3.18
N ILE A 288 -3.59 27.37 2.64
CA ILE A 288 -2.93 26.08 2.95
C ILE A 288 -2.66 25.96 4.46
N LEU A 289 -2.09 26.99 5.09
CA LEU A 289 -1.84 27.04 6.53
C LEU A 289 -3.11 26.71 7.32
N HIS A 290 -4.21 27.40 7.05
CA HIS A 290 -5.46 27.23 7.79
C HIS A 290 -6.22 25.95 7.47
N PHE A 291 -6.03 25.39 6.28
CA PHE A 291 -6.59 24.08 5.90
C PHE A 291 -5.73 22.91 6.37
N SER A 292 -4.51 23.15 6.89
CA SER A 292 -3.69 22.07 7.43
C SER A 292 -4.25 21.56 8.75
N LYS A 293 -4.30 20.23 8.90
CA LYS A 293 -4.70 19.60 10.16
C LYS A 293 -3.74 19.95 11.30
N PHE A 294 -2.44 20.06 11.01
CA PHE A 294 -1.43 20.40 12.00
C PHE A 294 -1.69 21.78 12.63
N TYR A 295 -1.95 22.80 11.81
CA TYR A 295 -2.29 24.13 12.31
C TYR A 295 -3.61 24.15 13.10
N THR A 296 -4.59 23.33 12.69
CA THR A 296 -5.85 23.17 13.42
C THR A 296 -5.61 22.62 14.83
N LEU A 297 -4.77 21.58 14.99
CA LEU A 297 -4.38 21.04 16.30
C LEU A 297 -3.70 22.10 17.18
N LEU A 298 -2.83 22.92 16.58
CA LEU A 298 -2.15 24.04 17.23
C LEU A 298 -3.09 25.21 17.59
N SER A 299 -4.31 25.24 17.05
CA SER A 299 -5.27 26.35 17.22
C SER A 299 -6.49 26.02 18.06
N LYS A 300 -6.70 24.74 18.39
CA LYS A 300 -7.59 24.33 19.49
C LYS A 300 -7.05 24.80 20.84
#